data_AF-A0A916VNK4-F1
#
_entry.id   AF-A0A916VNK4-F1
#
_cell.length_a   1.000
_cell.length_b   1.000
_cell.length_c   1.000
_cell.angle_alpha   90.00
_cell.angle_beta   90.00
_cell.angle_gamma   90.00
#
_symmetry.space_group_name_H-M   'P 1'
#
loop_
_entity.id
_entity.type
_entity.pdbx_description
1 polymer ?
#
loop_
_entity_poly.entity_id
_entity_poly.type
_entity_poly.pdbx_seq_one_letter_code
_entity_poly.pdbx_strand_id
1 'polypeptide(L)'
;MSKLILEHIMLTPIKKWIKSQVPFANDLTKKLTAKKWPEKSIVYYLGKRFLVLESDLKTKGASGSDSAVFFLTREWVKQGYDVTVFTNCEDKEGIYGGVKYVNYDKINWYDTFDTLIMWRHPKMLPTYAKAQRTWFDWHDIITFEPIYLKPYNKIFVKVITNVIYYQTYLMISS
;
A
#
# COMPACT_ATOMS: atom_id res chain seq x y z
N MET A 1 30.48 -28.34 17.99
CA MET A 1 29.48 -27.57 17.22
C MET A 1 28.16 -27.67 17.98
N SER A 2 27.59 -26.56 18.46
CA SER A 2 26.43 -26.62 19.36
C SER A 2 25.17 -27.08 18.60
N LYS A 3 24.30 -27.84 19.29
CA LYS A 3 23.02 -28.35 18.75
C LYS A 3 22.16 -27.26 18.10
N LEU A 4 22.23 -26.04 18.63
CA LEU A 4 21.59 -24.82 18.12
C LEU A 4 22.05 -24.43 16.70
N ILE A 5 23.33 -24.63 16.37
CA ILE A 5 23.89 -24.28 15.06
C ILE A 5 23.44 -25.30 14.01
N LEU A 6 23.40 -26.59 14.35
CA LEU A 6 22.88 -27.64 13.46
C LEU A 6 21.37 -27.48 13.19
N GLU A 7 20.57 -27.15 14.21
CA GLU A 7 19.14 -26.87 14.05
C GLU A 7 18.90 -25.65 13.14
N HIS A 8 19.68 -24.58 13.30
CA HIS A 8 19.52 -23.39 12.46
C HIS A 8 19.89 -23.63 11.00
N ILE A 9 20.99 -24.36 10.75
CA ILE A 9 21.51 -24.66 9.40
C ILE A 9 20.59 -25.63 8.64
N MET A 10 19.97 -26.59 9.33
CA MET A 10 19.14 -27.63 8.69
C MET A 10 17.66 -27.23 8.56
N LEU A 11 17.11 -26.45 9.50
CA LEU A 11 15.68 -26.11 9.50
C LEU A 11 15.32 -24.95 8.58
N THR A 12 16.24 -24.00 8.34
CA THR A 12 15.95 -22.85 7.47
C THR A 12 15.77 -23.24 5.98
N PRO A 13 16.58 -24.12 5.38
CA PRO A 13 16.35 -24.59 4.01
C PRO A 13 15.08 -25.42 3.89
N ILE A 14 14.78 -26.29 4.87
CA ILE A 14 13.58 -27.13 4.89
C ILE A 14 12.32 -26.27 5.01
N LYS A 15 12.31 -25.26 5.89
CA LYS A 15 11.20 -24.30 5.99
C LYS A 15 10.99 -23.52 4.69
N LYS A 16 12.08 -23.14 4.01
CA LYS A 16 12.03 -22.44 2.72
C LYS A 16 11.49 -23.35 1.62
N TRP A 17 11.86 -24.62 1.60
CA TRP A 17 11.37 -25.63 0.67
C TRP A 17 9.89 -25.99 0.91
N ILE A 18 9.46 -26.22 2.16
CA ILE A 18 8.04 -26.46 2.48
C ILE A 18 7.17 -25.26 2.07
N LYS A 19 7.65 -24.03 2.32
CA LYS A 19 6.97 -22.81 1.86
C LYS A 19 6.90 -22.67 0.34
N SER A 20 7.86 -23.23 -0.41
CA SER A 20 7.84 -23.22 -1.87
C SER A 20 6.94 -24.30 -2.46
N GLN A 21 6.77 -25.43 -1.77
CA GLN A 21 5.90 -26.54 -2.21
C GLN A 21 4.41 -26.31 -1.89
N VAL A 22 4.08 -25.41 -0.96
CA VAL A 22 2.69 -25.18 -0.54
C VAL A 22 2.34 -23.68 -0.57
N PRO A 23 2.09 -23.08 -1.75
CA PRO A 23 1.63 -21.68 -1.84
C PRO A 23 0.36 -21.43 -1.01
N PHE A 24 -0.49 -22.46 -0.84
CA PHE A 24 -1.65 -22.43 0.05
C PHE A 24 -1.28 -22.20 1.53
N ALA A 25 -0.12 -22.65 2.01
CA ALA A 25 0.28 -22.48 3.40
C ALA A 25 0.59 -21.01 3.74
N ASN A 26 1.18 -20.26 2.80
CA ASN A 26 1.40 -18.82 2.98
C ASN A 26 0.07 -18.06 3.00
N ASP A 27 -0.84 -18.41 2.10
CA ASP A 27 -2.19 -17.84 2.04
C ASP A 27 -2.99 -18.14 3.33
N LEU A 28 -2.97 -19.39 3.79
CA LEU A 28 -3.59 -19.83 5.02
C LEU A 28 -2.98 -19.13 6.24
N THR A 29 -1.65 -19.02 6.28
CA THR A 29 -0.97 -18.30 7.36
C THR A 29 -1.44 -16.84 7.39
N LYS A 30 -1.46 -16.15 6.23
CA LYS A 30 -1.94 -14.76 6.13
C LYS A 30 -3.41 -14.62 6.56
N LYS A 31 -4.27 -15.58 6.20
CA LYS A 31 -5.67 -15.61 6.68
C LYS A 31 -5.76 -15.78 8.20
N LEU A 32 -4.98 -16.69 8.78
CA LEU A 32 -4.99 -16.97 10.22
C LEU A 32 -4.37 -15.84 11.06
N THR A 33 -3.41 -15.10 10.49
CA THR A 33 -2.76 -13.96 11.14
C THR A 33 -3.37 -12.61 10.75
N ALA A 34 -4.49 -12.63 10.03
CA ALA A 34 -5.22 -11.43 9.64
C ALA A 34 -5.65 -10.64 10.90
N LYS A 35 -5.42 -9.33 10.87
CA LYS A 35 -5.77 -8.45 11.99
C LYS A 35 -6.76 -7.36 11.57
N LYS A 36 -7.40 -6.76 12.57
CA LYS A 36 -8.14 -5.51 12.40
C LYS A 36 -7.21 -4.34 12.70
N TRP A 37 -7.13 -3.38 11.78
CA TRP A 37 -6.41 -2.13 12.00
C TRP A 37 -7.25 -1.19 12.89
N PRO A 38 -6.59 -0.38 13.75
CA PRO A 38 -7.29 0.48 14.70
C PRO A 38 -8.04 1.62 14.00
N GLU A 39 -8.98 2.24 14.70
CA GLU A 39 -9.62 3.48 14.23
C GLU A 39 -8.58 4.58 14.02
N LYS A 40 -8.85 5.49 13.07
CA LYS A 40 -7.93 6.54 12.63
C LYS A 40 -6.61 5.98 12.08
N SER A 41 -6.61 4.77 11.53
CA SER A 41 -5.48 4.26 10.76
C SER A 41 -5.69 4.45 9.26
N ILE A 42 -4.60 4.82 8.59
CA ILE A 42 -4.54 4.96 7.14
C ILE A 42 -3.46 4.02 6.62
N VAL A 43 -3.88 3.06 5.81
CA VAL A 43 -2.99 2.22 5.00
C VAL A 43 -2.97 2.77 3.59
N TYR A 44 -1.82 3.24 3.14
CA TYR A 44 -1.63 3.78 1.80
C TYR A 44 -0.75 2.83 0.97
N TYR A 45 -1.34 2.15 -0.01
CA TYR A 45 -0.66 1.15 -0.83
C TYR A 45 -0.20 1.70 -2.17
N LEU A 46 1.11 1.75 -2.37
CA LEU A 46 1.81 2.23 -3.57
C LEU A 46 2.36 1.11 -4.44
N GLY A 47 2.37 -0.14 -3.95
CA GLY A 47 2.96 -1.26 -4.65
C GLY A 47 4.47 -1.09 -4.86
N LYS A 48 4.94 -1.36 -6.07
CA LYS A 48 6.39 -1.40 -6.40
C LYS A 48 7.06 -0.02 -6.49
N ARG A 49 6.37 1.08 -6.17
CA ARG A 49 6.96 2.42 -6.25
C ARG A 49 8.10 2.56 -5.24
N PHE A 50 9.22 3.15 -5.67
CA PHE A 50 10.33 3.42 -4.76
C PHE A 50 9.93 4.45 -3.71
N LEU A 51 10.30 4.16 -2.46
CA LEU A 51 10.20 5.09 -1.34
C LEU A 51 10.95 6.39 -1.65
N VAL A 52 10.28 7.52 -1.45
CA VAL A 52 10.87 8.86 -1.50
C VAL A 52 10.93 9.43 -0.09
N LEU A 53 12.14 9.73 0.36
CA LEU A 53 12.38 10.37 1.66
C LEU A 53 12.72 11.85 1.51
N GLU A 54 12.81 12.55 2.64
CA GLU A 54 13.14 13.98 2.68
C GLU A 54 14.50 14.29 2.05
N SER A 55 15.47 13.40 2.21
CA SER A 55 16.78 13.52 1.58
C SER A 55 16.69 13.49 0.06
N ASP A 56 15.83 12.64 -0.50
CA ASP A 56 15.65 12.55 -1.96
C ASP A 56 15.00 13.83 -2.49
N LEU A 57 14.00 14.36 -1.80
CA LEU A 57 13.38 15.64 -2.16
C LEU A 57 14.38 16.81 -2.19
N LYS A 58 15.28 16.88 -1.23
CA LYS A 58 16.28 17.96 -1.13
C LYS A 58 17.41 17.83 -2.15
N THR A 59 17.80 16.60 -2.50
CA THR A 59 19.04 16.37 -3.28
C THR A 59 18.78 16.01 -4.74
N LYS A 60 17.75 15.22 -5.02
CA LYS A 60 17.43 14.69 -6.35
C LYS A 60 16.14 15.29 -6.93
N GLY A 61 15.31 15.89 -6.06
CA GLY A 61 13.92 16.20 -6.36
C GLY A 61 13.04 14.94 -6.36
N ALA A 62 11.75 15.13 -6.57
CA ALA A 62 10.80 14.03 -6.76
C ALA A 62 9.70 14.44 -7.74
N SER A 63 8.99 13.46 -8.29
CA SER A 63 7.81 13.75 -9.13
C SER A 63 6.69 14.33 -8.28
N GLY A 64 5.75 15.05 -8.92
CA GLY A 64 4.57 15.60 -8.22
C GLY A 64 3.76 14.53 -7.47
N SER A 65 3.64 13.32 -8.04
CA SER A 65 2.94 12.21 -7.39
C SER A 65 3.66 11.68 -6.15
N ASP A 66 4.99 11.66 -6.15
CA ASP A 66 5.76 11.21 -4.98
C ASP A 66 5.78 12.27 -3.89
N SER A 67 5.97 13.53 -4.27
CA SER A 67 5.88 14.67 -3.34
C SER A 67 4.50 14.71 -2.69
N ALA A 68 3.42 14.47 -3.45
CA ALA A 68 2.07 14.40 -2.90
C ALA A 68 1.95 13.30 -1.82
N VAL A 69 2.48 12.10 -2.08
CA VAL A 69 2.50 11.03 -1.05
C VAL A 69 3.25 11.50 0.19
N PHE A 70 4.47 12.02 0.02
CA PHE A 70 5.32 12.45 1.13
C PHE A 70 4.66 13.53 2.02
N PHE A 71 4.07 14.56 1.41
CA PHE A 71 3.45 15.64 2.16
C PHE A 71 2.12 15.25 2.78
N LEU A 72 1.27 14.49 2.05
CA LEU A 72 -0.04 14.07 2.56
C LEU A 72 0.08 13.14 3.77
N THR A 73 0.98 12.16 3.71
CA THR A 73 1.13 11.21 4.81
C THR A 73 1.59 11.89 6.09
N ARG A 74 2.53 12.84 5.99
CA ARG A 74 2.96 13.68 7.12
C ARG A 74 1.83 14.56 7.65
N GLU A 75 1.02 15.12 6.78
CA GLU A 75 -0.11 15.96 7.20
C GLU A 75 -1.18 15.15 7.94
N TRP A 76 -1.46 13.92 7.49
CA TRP A 76 -2.35 13.01 8.23
C TRP A 76 -1.79 12.63 9.60
N VAL A 77 -0.48 12.39 9.71
CA VAL A 77 0.16 12.16 11.02
C VAL A 77 -0.05 13.36 11.94
N LYS A 78 0.13 14.60 11.46
CA LYS A 78 -0.12 15.81 12.27
C LYS A 78 -1.57 15.93 12.75
N GLN A 79 -2.52 15.41 11.97
CA GLN A 79 -3.94 15.35 12.33
C GLN A 79 -4.27 14.18 13.28
N GLY A 80 -3.27 13.40 13.70
CA GLY A 80 -3.41 12.32 14.69
C GLY A 80 -3.81 10.98 14.09
N TYR A 81 -3.59 10.77 12.78
CA TYR A 81 -3.78 9.45 12.16
C TYR A 81 -2.53 8.57 12.31
N ASP A 82 -2.74 7.26 12.50
CA ASP A 82 -1.69 6.25 12.37
C ASP A 82 -1.51 5.88 10.89
N VAL A 83 -0.42 6.33 10.28
CA VAL A 83 -0.21 6.22 8.84
C VAL A 83 0.85 5.16 8.53
N THR A 84 0.44 4.12 7.80
CA THR A 84 1.35 3.12 7.23
C THR A 84 1.31 3.16 5.70
N VAL A 85 2.47 3.32 5.08
CA VAL A 85 2.66 3.33 3.63
C VAL A 85 3.33 2.02 3.20
N PHE A 86 2.68 1.27 2.31
CA PHE A 86 3.23 0.07 1.69
C PHE A 86 3.79 0.41 0.32
N THR A 87 5.11 0.40 0.19
CA THR A 87 5.84 0.81 -1.02
C THR A 87 7.10 -0.03 -1.19
N ASN A 88 7.83 0.06 -2.30
CA ASN A 88 9.15 -0.54 -2.39
C ASN A 88 10.17 0.24 -1.55
N CYS A 89 10.41 -0.24 -0.33
CA CYS A 89 11.35 0.37 0.61
C CYS A 89 12.80 -0.07 0.40
N GLU A 90 13.06 -1.11 -0.40
CA GLU A 90 14.36 -1.80 -0.41
C GLU A 90 14.80 -2.15 1.03
N ASP A 91 15.90 -1.58 1.50
CA ASP A 91 16.46 -1.72 2.84
C ASP A 91 16.07 -0.59 3.81
N LYS A 92 15.19 0.33 3.38
CA LYS A 92 14.83 1.58 4.09
C LYS A 92 13.46 1.53 4.77
N GLU A 93 13.01 0.35 5.19
CA GLU A 93 11.83 0.27 6.05
C GLU A 93 12.08 1.00 7.37
N GLY A 94 11.05 1.68 7.89
CA GLY A 94 11.21 2.46 9.11
C GLY A 94 10.11 3.48 9.33
N ILE A 95 10.29 4.32 10.36
CA ILE A 95 9.40 5.43 10.68
C ILE A 95 10.11 6.73 10.34
N TYR A 96 9.50 7.55 9.49
CA TYR A 96 10.05 8.84 9.06
C TYR A 96 8.97 9.92 9.16
N GLY A 97 9.20 10.96 9.96
CA GLY A 97 8.20 12.01 10.18
C GLY A 97 6.88 11.48 10.77
N GLY A 98 6.95 10.43 11.59
CA GLY A 98 5.80 9.71 12.17
C GLY A 98 5.05 8.78 11.21
N VAL A 99 5.44 8.72 9.93
CA VAL A 99 4.85 7.80 8.95
C VAL A 99 5.63 6.49 8.96
N LYS A 100 4.93 5.36 9.05
CA LYS A 100 5.54 4.02 8.98
C LYS A 100 5.61 3.56 7.52
N TYR A 101 6.80 3.22 7.05
CA TYR A 101 7.02 2.68 5.70
C TYR A 101 7.39 1.20 5.78
N VAL A 102 6.66 0.38 5.03
CA VAL A 102 6.80 -1.08 5.01
C VAL A 102 6.88 -1.55 3.56
N ASN A 103 7.70 -2.57 3.30
CA ASN A 103 7.82 -3.12 1.96
C ASN A 103 6.46 -3.67 1.48
N TYR A 104 6.11 -3.37 0.23
CA TYR A 104 4.78 -3.58 -0.34
C TYR A 104 4.33 -5.05 -0.32
N ASP A 105 5.26 -6.00 -0.33
CA ASP A 105 5.01 -7.44 -0.32
C ASP A 105 4.58 -7.98 1.05
N LYS A 106 4.87 -7.23 2.12
CA LYS A 106 4.52 -7.57 3.50
C LYS A 106 3.07 -7.28 3.86
N ILE A 107 2.31 -6.60 3.00
CA ILE A 107 0.88 -6.37 3.25
C ILE A 107 0.14 -7.70 3.40
N ASN A 108 -0.75 -7.75 4.38
CA ASN A 108 -1.70 -8.83 4.53
C ASN A 108 -3.07 -8.37 4.03
N TRP A 109 -3.43 -8.76 2.80
CA TRP A 109 -4.69 -8.38 2.18
C TRP A 109 -5.93 -9.01 2.84
N TYR A 110 -5.74 -9.95 3.77
CA TYR A 110 -6.82 -10.51 4.59
C TYR A 110 -7.11 -9.67 5.85
N ASP A 111 -6.27 -8.69 6.16
CA ASP A 111 -6.54 -7.73 7.23
C ASP A 111 -7.85 -6.98 6.97
N THR A 112 -8.46 -6.47 8.04
CA THR A 112 -9.57 -5.52 7.98
C THR A 112 -9.05 -4.12 8.30
N PHE A 113 -9.06 -3.25 7.30
CA PHE A 113 -8.53 -1.89 7.39
C PHE A 113 -9.58 -0.90 7.89
N ASP A 114 -9.16 0.17 8.58
CA ASP A 114 -10.02 1.32 8.82
C ASP A 114 -10.10 2.17 7.53
N THR A 115 -8.99 2.79 7.12
CA THR A 115 -8.88 3.45 5.81
C THR A 115 -7.82 2.75 4.96
N LEU A 116 -8.21 2.31 3.76
CA LEU A 116 -7.31 1.76 2.74
C LEU A 116 -7.32 2.67 1.51
N ILE A 117 -6.15 3.22 1.16
CA ILE A 117 -5.97 4.08 0.00
C ILE A 117 -5.13 3.35 -1.02
N MET A 118 -5.64 3.26 -2.25
CA MET A 118 -4.93 2.66 -3.37
C MET A 118 -4.33 3.77 -4.23
N TRP A 119 -3.03 3.68 -4.48
CA TRP A 119 -2.34 4.65 -5.33
C TRP A 119 -2.42 4.25 -6.80
N ARG A 120 -2.71 5.23 -7.66
CA ARG A 120 -2.40 5.27 -9.09
C ARG A 120 -3.23 4.36 -10.00
N HIS A 121 -3.46 3.10 -9.66
CA HIS A 121 -4.20 2.16 -10.51
C HIS A 121 -5.27 1.36 -9.73
N PRO A 122 -6.55 1.36 -10.16
CA PRO A 122 -7.64 0.77 -9.38
C PRO A 122 -7.58 -0.77 -9.30
N LYS A 123 -7.01 -1.44 -10.32
CA LYS A 123 -6.81 -2.90 -10.30
C LYS A 123 -5.85 -3.41 -9.21
N MET A 124 -5.14 -2.51 -8.51
CA MET A 124 -4.23 -2.92 -7.43
C MET A 124 -4.98 -3.42 -6.20
N LEU A 125 -6.28 -3.12 -6.07
CA LEU A 125 -7.10 -3.57 -4.95
C LEU A 125 -7.56 -5.02 -5.17
N PRO A 126 -7.19 -5.97 -4.30
CA PRO A 126 -7.75 -7.31 -4.36
C PRO A 126 -9.24 -7.28 -4.04
N THR A 127 -10.03 -8.07 -4.78
CA THR A 127 -11.50 -8.12 -4.63
C THR A 127 -11.98 -8.59 -3.26
N TYR A 128 -11.13 -9.28 -2.49
CA TYR A 128 -11.43 -9.79 -1.15
C TYR A 128 -10.94 -8.88 -0.02
N ALA A 129 -10.26 -7.76 -0.33
CA ALA A 129 -9.78 -6.83 0.69
C ALA A 129 -10.96 -6.17 1.43
N LYS A 130 -10.80 -5.98 2.74
CA LYS A 130 -11.85 -5.44 3.61
C LYS A 130 -11.40 -4.13 4.23
N ALA A 131 -12.16 -3.06 4.06
CA ALA A 131 -11.91 -1.78 4.71
C ALA A 131 -13.22 -1.08 5.08
N GLN A 132 -13.23 -0.27 6.14
CA GLN A 132 -14.36 0.62 6.40
C GLN A 132 -14.45 1.73 5.34
N ARG A 133 -13.29 2.22 4.89
CA ARG A 133 -13.16 3.25 3.88
C ARG A 133 -12.13 2.82 2.84
N THR A 134 -12.57 2.62 1.61
CA THR A 134 -11.70 2.29 0.48
C THR A 134 -11.61 3.49 -0.44
N TRP A 135 -10.45 4.10 -0.55
CA TRP A 135 -10.24 5.31 -1.35
C TRP A 135 -9.25 5.06 -2.48
N PHE A 136 -9.39 5.82 -3.56
CA PHE A 136 -8.50 5.79 -4.71
C PHE A 136 -7.82 7.15 -4.89
N ASP A 137 -6.48 7.17 -4.87
CA ASP A 137 -5.71 8.36 -5.22
C ASP A 137 -5.22 8.22 -6.67
N TRP A 138 -5.90 8.90 -7.60
CA TRP A 138 -5.77 8.77 -9.04
C TRP A 138 -4.84 9.84 -9.61
N HIS A 139 -3.67 9.44 -10.13
CA HIS A 139 -2.61 10.35 -10.59
C HIS A 139 -2.37 10.37 -12.11
N ASP A 140 -2.85 9.38 -12.87
CA ASP A 140 -2.56 9.26 -14.31
C ASP A 140 -3.82 9.29 -15.18
N ILE A 141 -3.70 9.65 -16.45
CA ILE A 141 -4.76 9.36 -17.43
C ILE A 141 -4.57 7.89 -17.87
N ILE A 142 -5.36 6.99 -17.29
CA ILE A 142 -5.32 5.55 -17.58
C ILE A 142 -6.70 5.07 -18.01
N THR A 143 -6.73 4.10 -18.94
CA THR A 143 -7.96 3.44 -19.35
C THR A 143 -8.13 2.16 -18.55
N PHE A 144 -9.27 2.00 -17.90
CA PHE A 144 -9.67 0.77 -17.21
C PHE A 144 -11.18 0.61 -17.29
N GLU A 145 -11.66 -0.62 -17.10
CA GLU A 145 -13.09 -0.87 -17.03
C GLU A 145 -13.68 -0.25 -15.75
N PRO A 146 -14.83 0.46 -15.83
CA PRO A 146 -15.45 1.11 -14.67
C PRO A 146 -15.75 0.17 -13.50
N ILE A 147 -15.85 -1.14 -13.73
CA ILE A 147 -16.04 -2.14 -12.68
C ILE A 147 -14.96 -2.08 -11.60
N TYR A 148 -13.74 -1.69 -11.96
CA TYR A 148 -12.64 -1.54 -11.00
C TYR A 148 -12.81 -0.33 -10.08
N LEU A 149 -13.69 0.62 -10.39
CA LEU A 149 -14.00 1.75 -9.52
C LEU A 149 -15.08 1.43 -8.47
N LYS A 150 -15.91 0.41 -8.72
CA LYS A 150 -17.04 0.02 -7.86
C LYS A 150 -16.68 -0.15 -6.37
N PRO A 151 -15.50 -0.69 -5.98
CA PRO A 151 -15.16 -0.87 -4.58
C PRO A 151 -14.77 0.41 -3.83
N TYR A 152 -14.54 1.52 -4.52
CA TYR A 152 -14.02 2.76 -3.93
C TYR A 152 -15.14 3.70 -3.50
N ASN A 153 -15.15 4.07 -2.21
CA ASN A 153 -16.11 5.02 -1.65
C ASN A 153 -15.74 6.48 -1.94
N LYS A 154 -14.46 6.74 -2.27
CA LYS A 154 -13.95 8.08 -2.58
C LYS A 154 -12.81 8.01 -3.57
N ILE A 155 -12.78 8.93 -4.51
CA ILE A 155 -11.73 9.04 -5.54
C ILE A 155 -11.17 10.46 -5.50
N PHE A 156 -9.85 10.59 -5.35
CA PHE A 156 -9.12 11.84 -5.46
C PHE A 156 -8.46 11.88 -6.84
N VAL A 157 -8.80 12.87 -7.66
CA VAL A 157 -8.24 12.99 -9.01
C VAL A 157 -7.17 14.09 -9.02
N LYS A 158 -5.95 13.73 -9.41
CA LYS A 158 -4.77 14.60 -9.45
C LYS A 158 -4.15 14.59 -10.84
N VAL A 159 -4.93 15.03 -11.81
CA VAL A 159 -4.49 15.13 -13.21
C VAL A 159 -4.09 16.58 -13.48
N ILE A 160 -2.84 16.79 -13.90
CA ILE A 160 -2.40 18.07 -14.47
C ILE A 160 -2.67 18.02 -15.96
N THR A 161 -3.74 18.66 -16.43
CA THR A 161 -3.94 18.91 -17.85
C THR A 161 -3.98 20.41 -18.12
N ASN A 162 -3.03 20.90 -18.93
CA ASN A 162 -3.24 22.05 -19.81
C ASN A 162 -3.92 21.63 -21.13
N VAL A 163 -4.63 20.50 -21.13
CA VAL A 163 -5.27 19.94 -22.31
C VAL A 163 -6.71 19.55 -21.94
N ILE A 164 -7.64 20.37 -22.41
CA ILE A 164 -9.08 20.12 -22.42
C ILE A 164 -9.32 18.86 -23.27
N TYR A 165 -9.63 17.72 -22.67
CA TYR A 165 -10.39 16.66 -23.33
C TYR A 165 -11.35 16.00 -22.31
N TYR A 166 -12.61 16.43 -22.41
CA TYR A 166 -13.88 15.78 -22.09
C TYR A 166 -14.26 15.38 -20.66
N GLN A 167 -15.21 16.17 -20.18
CA GLN A 167 -16.31 15.84 -19.28
C GLN A 167 -17.07 14.56 -19.67
N THR A 168 -17.04 13.55 -18.80
CA THR A 168 -18.06 12.53 -18.42
C THR A 168 -17.26 11.43 -17.69
N TYR A 169 -17.26 11.32 -16.36
CA TYR A 169 -18.26 10.64 -15.54
C TYR A 169 -18.27 11.25 -14.14
N LEU A 170 -18.87 12.43 -13.99
CA LEU A 170 -19.56 12.79 -12.76
C LEU A 170 -20.92 12.09 -12.83
N MET A 171 -21.04 10.90 -12.24
CA MET A 171 -22.29 10.24 -11.80
C MET A 171 -21.97 8.79 -11.46
N ILE A 172 -21.70 8.48 -10.19
CA ILE A 172 -22.37 7.39 -9.44
C ILE A 172 -22.31 7.78 -7.95
N SER A 173 -23.27 8.60 -7.54
CA SER A 173 -23.73 8.69 -6.16
C SER A 173 -25.23 8.90 -6.19
N SER A 174 -25.96 7.80 -6.07
CA SER A 174 -27.36 7.72 -5.66
C SER A 174 -27.49 6.46 -4.80
#